data_AF-A0AAU5DNL4-F1
#
_entry.id   AF-A0AAU5DNL4-F1
#
_cell.length_a   1.000
_cell.length_b   1.000
_cell.length_c   1.000
_cell.angle_alpha   90.00
_cell.angle_beta   90.00
_cell.angle_gamma   90.00
#
_symmetry.space_group_name_H-M   'P 1'
#
loop_
_entity.id
_entity.type
_entity.pdbx_description
1 polymer ?
#
loop_
_entity_poly.entity_id
_entity_poly.type
_entity_poly.pdbx_seq_one_letter_code
_entity_poly.pdbx_strand_id
1 'polypeptide(L)'
;MTTHAHDAAPSAYAPEHPARLPWAQLAPEVYKAMVRLDAASRKGLDPKLVELVKIRASQLNHCAFCLDMHTKDALAAGESVERIIQLSAWQESQHFYTEKEIAALELTEAVTVLTDGFVPDEVYARSAKHFEEAELAQLIAAITVINAWNRFGVAARLTPGHYTPGDIKH
;
A
#
# COMPACT_ATOMS: atom_id res chain seq x y z
N MET A 1 -18.92 -36.60 -3.36
CA MET A 1 -18.43 -36.34 -4.71
C MET A 1 -19.48 -35.54 -5.45
N THR A 2 -19.30 -34.23 -5.52
CA THR A 2 -20.03 -33.34 -6.45
C THR A 2 -19.09 -32.20 -6.77
N THR A 3 -18.30 -32.40 -7.82
CA THR A 3 -17.46 -31.37 -8.43
C THR A 3 -18.38 -30.45 -9.23
N HIS A 4 -18.63 -29.24 -8.73
CA HIS A 4 -19.15 -28.18 -9.58
C HIS A 4 -18.01 -27.70 -10.48
N ALA A 5 -17.96 -28.26 -11.68
CA ALA A 5 -17.21 -27.67 -12.78
C ALA A 5 -17.90 -26.34 -13.10
N HIS A 6 -17.23 -25.23 -12.78
CA HIS A 6 -17.60 -23.93 -13.34
C HIS A 6 -17.17 -23.92 -14.80
N ASP A 7 -18.12 -24.14 -15.69
CA ASP A 7 -18.02 -23.73 -17.10
C ASP A 7 -17.91 -22.20 -17.14
N ALA A 8 -16.68 -21.69 -17.12
CA ALA A 8 -16.40 -20.29 -17.39
C ALA A 8 -16.45 -20.09 -18.91
N ALA A 9 -17.36 -19.23 -19.37
CA ALA A 9 -17.34 -18.71 -20.73
C ALA A 9 -15.94 -18.18 -21.08
N PRO A 10 -15.45 -18.29 -22.34
CA PRO A 10 -14.14 -17.80 -22.70
C PRO A 10 -14.07 -16.29 -22.44
N SER A 11 -13.30 -15.91 -21.42
CA SER A 11 -13.03 -14.52 -21.09
C SER A 11 -12.28 -13.87 -22.24
N ALA A 12 -12.68 -12.65 -22.64
CA ALA A 12 -11.93 -11.84 -23.59
C ALA A 12 -10.55 -11.39 -23.02
N TYR A 13 -10.29 -11.63 -21.74
CA TYR A 13 -9.07 -11.27 -21.02
C TYR A 13 -8.14 -12.46 -20.80
N ALA A 14 -6.84 -12.17 -20.66
CA ALA A 14 -5.84 -13.16 -20.32
C ALA A 14 -6.16 -13.87 -18.98
N PRO A 15 -5.79 -15.16 -18.83
CA PRO A 15 -6.05 -15.89 -17.59
C PRO A 15 -5.23 -15.32 -16.42
N GLU A 16 -5.78 -15.46 -15.20
CA GLU A 16 -5.05 -15.13 -13.98
C GLU A 16 -3.81 -16.01 -13.80
N HIS A 17 -2.79 -15.47 -13.13
CA HIS A 17 -1.68 -16.27 -12.64
C HIS A 17 -1.98 -16.75 -11.20
N PRO A 18 -1.62 -17.99 -10.85
CA PRO A 18 -1.62 -18.40 -9.45
C PRO A 18 -0.50 -17.68 -8.68
N ALA A 19 -0.63 -17.65 -7.35
CA ALA A 19 0.48 -17.27 -6.49
C ALA A 19 1.68 -18.20 -6.70
N ARG A 20 2.88 -17.64 -6.78
CA ARG A 20 4.14 -18.41 -6.93
C ARG A 20 4.47 -19.17 -5.64
N LEU A 21 4.17 -18.60 -4.47
CA LEU A 21 4.48 -19.18 -3.16
C LEU A 21 3.40 -18.79 -2.15
N PRO A 22 2.72 -19.74 -1.48
CA PRO A 22 1.78 -19.45 -0.40
C PRO A 22 2.52 -19.11 0.90
N TRP A 23 3.33 -18.05 0.88
CA TRP A 23 4.30 -17.75 1.94
C TRP A 23 3.65 -17.55 3.31
N ALA A 24 2.45 -16.98 3.38
CA ALA A 24 1.75 -16.77 4.65
C ALA A 24 1.37 -18.11 5.32
N GLN A 25 1.08 -19.16 4.54
CA GLN A 25 0.80 -20.50 5.05
C GLN A 25 2.08 -21.22 5.46
N LEU A 26 3.18 -21.01 4.71
CA LEU A 26 4.46 -21.65 4.94
C LEU A 26 5.28 -20.99 6.06
N ALA A 27 5.05 -19.70 6.33
CA ALA A 27 5.71 -18.90 7.36
C ALA A 27 4.68 -18.14 8.22
N PRO A 28 3.79 -18.85 8.95
CA PRO A 28 2.65 -18.24 9.63
C PRO A 28 3.04 -17.28 10.74
N GLU A 29 4.16 -17.51 11.44
CA GLU A 29 4.63 -16.60 12.49
C GLU A 29 5.18 -15.29 11.91
N VAL A 30 5.81 -15.34 10.74
CA VAL A 30 6.24 -14.13 10.01
C VAL A 30 5.02 -13.33 9.55
N TYR A 31 4.00 -14.01 9.00
CA TYR A 31 2.75 -13.36 8.60
C TYR A 31 2.05 -12.68 9.79
N LYS A 32 1.92 -13.37 10.93
CA LYS A 32 1.35 -12.79 12.16
C LYS A 32 2.13 -11.57 12.65
N ALA A 33 3.47 -11.61 12.61
CA ALA A 33 4.31 -10.49 12.99
C ALA A 33 4.09 -9.29 12.06
N MET A 34 4.03 -9.52 10.74
CA MET A 34 3.74 -8.50 9.74
C MET A 34 2.37 -7.83 9.95
N VAL A 35 1.31 -8.61 10.23
CA VAL A 35 -0.03 -8.06 10.53
C VAL A 35 -0.01 -7.18 11.77
N ARG A 36 0.65 -7.64 12.85
CA ARG A 36 0.76 -6.85 14.09
C ARG A 36 1.55 -5.56 13.89
N LEU A 37 2.61 -5.61 13.08
CA LEU A 37 3.42 -4.45 12.76
C LEU A 37 2.62 -3.43 11.93
N ASP A 38 1.85 -3.87 10.94
CA ASP A 38 0.95 -3.01 10.16
C ASP A 38 -0.13 -2.35 11.03
N ALA A 39 -0.73 -3.11 11.93
CA ALA A 39 -1.69 -2.56 12.89
C ALA A 39 -1.07 -1.51 13.81
N ALA A 40 0.19 -1.69 14.20
CA ALA A 40 0.92 -0.76 15.05
C ALA A 40 1.35 0.51 14.30
N SER A 41 1.81 0.39 13.06
CA SER A 41 2.39 1.50 12.27
C SER A 41 1.38 2.55 11.83
N ARG A 42 0.08 2.24 11.87
CA ARG A 42 -0.99 3.16 11.48
C ARG A 42 -1.63 3.90 12.66
N LYS A 43 -1.17 3.66 13.89
CA LYS A 43 -1.78 4.26 15.09
C LYS A 43 -1.60 5.78 15.09
N GLY A 44 -2.71 6.49 15.25
CA GLY A 44 -2.71 7.95 15.37
C GLY A 44 -2.63 8.70 14.04
N LEU A 45 -2.56 8.01 12.91
CA LEU A 45 -2.62 8.61 11.57
C LEU A 45 -4.05 8.64 11.05
N ASP A 46 -4.36 9.62 10.18
CA ASP A 46 -5.59 9.63 9.40
C ASP A 46 -5.63 8.37 8.50
N PRO A 47 -6.70 7.54 8.58
CA PRO A 47 -6.84 6.35 7.75
C PRO A 47 -6.71 6.62 6.25
N LYS A 48 -7.21 7.75 5.74
CA LYS A 48 -7.08 8.09 4.31
C LYS A 48 -5.64 8.37 3.92
N LEU A 49 -4.91 9.11 4.77
CA LEU A 49 -3.48 9.35 4.56
C LEU A 49 -2.69 8.03 4.55
N VAL A 50 -3.01 7.11 5.45
CA VAL A 50 -2.38 5.77 5.48
C VAL A 50 -2.59 5.05 4.16
N GLU A 51 -3.81 5.02 3.62
CA GLU A 51 -4.06 4.34 2.36
C GLU A 51 -3.44 5.05 1.15
N LEU A 52 -3.39 6.39 1.10
CA LEU A 52 -2.66 7.12 0.06
C LEU A 52 -1.17 6.77 0.05
N VAL A 53 -0.53 6.74 1.22
CA VAL A 53 0.87 6.31 1.37
C VAL A 53 1.06 4.88 0.88
N LYS A 54 0.15 3.98 1.28
CA LYS A 54 0.22 2.56 0.90
C LYS A 54 0.05 2.35 -0.60
N ILE A 55 -0.87 3.06 -1.24
CA ILE A 55 -1.07 3.02 -2.68
C ILE A 55 0.17 3.57 -3.39
N ARG A 56 0.70 4.74 -3.00
CA ARG A 56 1.83 5.35 -3.69
C ARG A 56 3.09 4.49 -3.64
N ALA A 57 3.45 3.97 -2.48
CA ALA A 57 4.57 3.03 -2.35
C ALA A 57 4.36 1.78 -3.22
N SER A 58 3.13 1.26 -3.28
CA SER A 58 2.79 0.09 -4.09
C SER A 58 2.84 0.36 -5.60
N GLN A 59 2.55 1.59 -6.04
CA GLN A 59 2.71 2.01 -7.44
C GLN A 59 4.19 1.95 -7.85
N LEU A 60 5.06 2.53 -7.02
CA LEU A 60 6.51 2.55 -7.24
C LEU A 60 7.12 1.14 -7.21
N ASN A 61 6.65 0.29 -6.29
CA ASN A 61 7.12 -1.09 -6.17
C ASN A 61 6.42 -2.08 -7.12
N HIS A 62 5.48 -1.63 -7.96
CA HIS A 62 4.71 -2.46 -8.89
C HIS A 62 3.96 -3.65 -8.21
N CYS A 63 3.47 -3.48 -6.98
CA CYS A 63 2.71 -4.51 -6.29
C CYS A 63 1.21 -4.45 -6.65
N ALA A 64 0.80 -5.14 -7.72
CA ALA A 64 -0.61 -5.17 -8.16
C ALA A 64 -1.59 -5.67 -7.08
N PHE A 65 -1.21 -6.68 -6.30
CA PHE A 65 -2.00 -7.17 -5.16
C PHE A 65 -2.25 -6.07 -4.11
N CYS A 66 -1.19 -5.35 -3.75
CA CYS A 66 -1.27 -4.28 -2.76
C CYS A 66 -2.08 -3.09 -3.29
N LEU A 67 -1.97 -2.78 -4.59
CA LEU A 67 -2.77 -1.74 -5.24
C LEU A 67 -4.27 -2.06 -5.21
N ASP A 68 -4.65 -3.30 -5.53
CA ASP A 68 -6.04 -3.75 -5.46
C ASP A 68 -6.60 -3.60 -4.03
N MET A 69 -5.86 -4.08 -3.04
CA MET A 69 -6.25 -4.02 -1.64
C MET A 69 -6.41 -2.58 -1.14
N HIS A 70 -5.35 -1.78 -1.23
CA HIS A 70 -5.32 -0.44 -0.62
C HIS A 70 -6.21 0.56 -1.36
N THR A 71 -6.45 0.38 -2.66
CA THR A 71 -7.45 1.17 -3.38
C THR A 71 -8.86 0.89 -2.86
N LYS A 72 -9.21 -0.39 -2.63
CA LYS A 72 -10.52 -0.76 -2.08
C LYS A 72 -10.68 -0.28 -0.64
N ASP A 73 -9.63 -0.38 0.19
CA ASP A 73 -9.65 0.13 1.57
C ASP A 73 -9.74 1.66 1.61
N ALA A 74 -9.03 2.38 0.74
CA ALA A 74 -9.13 3.84 0.63
C ALA A 74 -10.56 4.28 0.30
N LEU A 75 -11.19 3.63 -0.69
CA LEU A 75 -12.57 3.92 -1.08
C LEU A 75 -13.55 3.62 0.08
N ALA A 76 -13.35 2.51 0.80
CA ALA A 76 -14.13 2.19 1.99
C ALA A 76 -13.95 3.21 3.12
N ALA A 77 -12.77 3.82 3.23
CA ALA A 77 -12.46 4.91 4.16
C ALA A 77 -12.96 6.29 3.71
N GLY A 78 -13.61 6.39 2.55
CA GLY A 78 -14.19 7.64 2.04
C GLY A 78 -13.23 8.50 1.21
N GLU A 79 -12.13 7.94 0.70
CA GLU A 79 -11.28 8.59 -0.29
C GLU A 79 -11.97 8.63 -1.68
N SER A 80 -11.55 9.57 -2.54
CA SER A 80 -12.14 9.71 -3.88
C SER A 80 -11.37 8.95 -4.95
N VAL A 81 -12.10 8.43 -5.94
CA VAL A 81 -11.51 7.79 -7.13
C VAL A 81 -10.57 8.76 -7.86
N GLU A 82 -10.95 10.03 -7.98
CA GLU A 82 -10.14 11.06 -8.62
C GLU A 82 -8.78 11.22 -7.94
N ARG A 83 -8.75 11.35 -6.60
CA ARG A 83 -7.50 11.47 -5.84
C ARG A 83 -6.63 10.21 -5.92
N ILE A 84 -7.24 9.02 -5.96
CA ILE A 84 -6.50 7.77 -6.12
C ILE A 84 -5.86 7.65 -7.51
N ILE A 85 -6.58 8.03 -8.57
CA ILE A 85 -6.05 8.01 -9.95
C ILE A 85 -4.89 9.00 -10.10
N GLN A 86 -5.09 10.23 -9.62
CA GLN A 86 -4.09 11.30 -9.71
C GLN A 86 -2.82 11.01 -8.90
N LEU A 87 -2.88 10.09 -7.93
CA LEU A 87 -1.76 9.77 -7.05
C LEU A 87 -0.51 9.29 -7.81
N SER A 88 -0.69 8.69 -8.98
CA SER A 88 0.44 8.27 -9.82
C SER A 88 1.27 9.42 -10.40
N ALA A 89 0.66 10.62 -10.49
CA ALA A 89 1.20 11.86 -11.05
C ALA A 89 0.97 13.06 -10.10
N TRP A 90 0.98 12.83 -8.79
CA TRP A 90 0.55 13.81 -7.77
C TRP A 90 1.35 15.13 -7.82
N GLN A 91 2.60 15.11 -8.27
CA GLN A 91 3.44 16.30 -8.43
C GLN A 91 2.82 17.33 -9.39
N GLU A 92 2.13 16.88 -10.44
CA GLU A 92 1.45 17.74 -11.42
C GLU A 92 0.01 18.11 -10.98
N SER A 93 -0.48 17.48 -9.91
CA SER A 93 -1.88 17.59 -9.46
C SER A 93 -1.97 17.94 -7.97
N GLN A 94 -1.00 18.69 -7.44
CA GLN A 94 -0.86 18.96 -6.00
C GLN A 94 -2.11 19.59 -5.37
N HIS A 95 -2.88 20.37 -6.12
CA HIS A 95 -4.11 21.03 -5.64
C HIS A 95 -5.22 20.07 -5.18
N PHE A 96 -5.11 18.77 -5.48
CA PHE A 96 -6.01 17.76 -4.92
C PHE A 96 -5.66 17.35 -3.49
N TYR A 97 -4.44 17.64 -3.01
CA TYR A 97 -3.91 17.17 -1.73
C TYR A 97 -3.59 18.33 -0.80
N THR A 98 -3.64 18.07 0.50
CA THR A 98 -3.19 19.05 1.51
C THR A 98 -1.66 19.10 1.57
N GLU A 99 -1.10 20.19 2.08
CA GLU A 99 0.36 20.31 2.32
C GLU A 99 0.91 19.16 3.18
N LYS A 100 0.13 18.71 4.17
CA LYS A 100 0.50 17.56 5.02
C LYS A 100 0.54 16.25 4.23
N GLU A 101 -0.44 16.03 3.34
CA GLU A 101 -0.45 14.88 2.44
C GLU A 101 0.70 14.95 1.45
N ILE A 102 0.96 16.11 0.83
CA ILE A 102 2.09 16.32 -0.08
C ILE A 102 3.41 15.97 0.63
N ALA A 103 3.64 16.49 1.82
CA ALA A 103 4.86 16.21 2.58
C ALA A 103 4.99 14.72 2.96
N ALA A 104 3.88 14.01 3.14
CA ALA A 104 3.88 12.57 3.36
C ALA A 104 4.15 11.77 2.08
N LEU A 105 3.61 12.21 0.93
CA LEU A 105 3.86 11.59 -0.37
C LEU A 105 5.34 11.74 -0.77
N GLU A 106 5.92 12.92 -0.60
CA GLU A 106 7.35 13.15 -0.83
C GLU A 106 8.23 12.21 0.01
N LEU A 107 7.94 12.09 1.31
CA LEU A 107 8.66 11.18 2.19
C LEU A 107 8.44 9.71 1.80
N THR A 108 7.22 9.37 1.36
CA THR A 108 6.89 8.03 0.88
C THR A 108 7.75 7.63 -0.31
N GLU A 109 7.91 8.51 -1.30
CA GLU A 109 8.77 8.24 -2.46
C GLU A 109 10.23 8.11 -2.04
N ALA A 110 10.74 9.04 -1.24
CA ALA A 110 12.15 9.05 -0.80
C ALA A 110 12.53 7.80 0.02
N VAL A 111 11.64 7.33 0.90
CA VAL A 111 11.87 6.10 1.69
C VAL A 111 11.63 4.83 0.86
N THR A 112 10.82 4.89 -0.19
CA THR A 112 10.54 3.72 -1.06
C THR A 112 11.70 3.43 -2.01
N VAL A 113 12.29 4.47 -2.63
CA VAL A 113 13.33 4.34 -3.66
C VAL A 113 14.74 4.59 -3.09
N LEU A 114 15.12 3.83 -2.06
CA LEU A 114 16.45 3.94 -1.44
C LEU A 114 17.62 3.54 -2.36
N THR A 115 17.35 3.01 -3.55
CA THR A 115 18.38 2.66 -4.52
C THR A 115 18.96 3.87 -5.24
N ASP A 116 18.25 5.00 -5.23
CA ASP A 116 18.64 6.22 -5.94
C ASP A 116 19.32 7.25 -5.02
N GLY A 117 19.54 6.89 -3.74
CA GLY A 117 20.20 7.74 -2.75
C GLY A 117 19.72 7.46 -1.31
N PHE A 118 20.02 8.40 -0.42
CA PHE A 118 19.44 8.46 0.93
C PHE A 118 18.20 9.37 0.95
N VAL A 119 17.39 9.33 2.01
CA VAL A 119 16.28 10.28 2.20
C VAL A 119 16.85 11.70 2.33
N PRO A 120 16.61 12.63 1.39
CA PRO A 120 17.22 13.95 1.44
C PRO A 120 16.78 14.74 2.68
N ASP A 121 17.72 15.47 3.30
CA ASP A 121 17.46 16.27 4.51
C ASP A 121 16.31 17.26 4.31
N GLU A 122 16.22 17.85 3.12
CA GLU A 122 15.15 18.79 2.75
C GLU A 122 13.76 18.14 2.71
N VAL A 123 13.66 16.88 2.25
CA VAL A 123 12.40 16.12 2.25
C VAL A 123 11.99 15.81 3.69
N TYR A 124 12.93 15.31 4.50
CA TYR A 124 12.69 15.07 5.92
C TYR A 124 12.25 16.34 6.65
N ALA A 125 12.96 17.44 6.44
CA ALA A 125 12.67 18.72 7.07
C ALA A 125 11.32 19.31 6.64
N ARG A 126 10.84 19.04 5.41
CA ARG A 126 9.49 19.42 5.00
C ARG A 126 8.45 18.60 5.77
N SER A 127 8.58 17.28 5.82
CA SER A 127 7.65 16.43 6.59
C SER A 127 7.64 16.81 8.08
N ALA A 128 8.80 17.03 8.69
CA ALA A 128 8.90 17.40 10.10
C ALA A 128 8.20 18.72 10.47
N LYS A 129 7.88 19.60 9.50
CA LYS A 129 7.09 20.83 9.76
C LYS A 129 5.58 20.57 9.86
N HIS A 130 5.10 19.45 9.32
CA HIS A 130 3.66 19.14 9.21
C HIS A 130 3.19 18.03 10.15
N PHE A 131 4.12 17.36 10.83
CA PHE A 131 3.85 16.22 11.70
C PHE A 131 4.51 16.44 13.06
N GLU A 132 3.78 16.12 14.13
CA GLU A 132 4.39 15.95 15.45
C GLU A 132 5.37 14.78 15.42
N GLU A 133 6.43 14.79 16.24
CA GLU A 133 7.51 13.79 16.15
C GLU A 133 7.00 12.34 16.24
N ALA A 134 6.05 12.08 17.14
CA ALA A 134 5.44 10.76 17.28
C ALA A 134 4.61 10.37 16.04
N GLU A 135 3.93 11.33 15.41
CA GLU A 135 3.15 11.13 14.20
C GLU A 135 4.07 10.89 12.98
N LEU A 136 5.18 11.63 12.88
CA LEU A 136 6.20 11.44 11.85
C LEU A 136 6.86 10.06 11.95
N ALA A 137 7.15 9.60 13.17
CA ALA A 137 7.67 8.25 13.40
C ALA A 137 6.68 7.18 12.93
N GLN A 138 5.37 7.37 13.15
CA GLN A 138 4.33 6.48 12.65
C GLN A 138 4.24 6.51 11.12
N LEU A 139 4.34 7.70 10.51
CA LEU A 139 4.36 7.82 9.05
C LEU A 139 5.52 7.03 8.44
N ILE A 140 6.74 7.18 8.98
CA ILE A 140 7.91 6.41 8.53
C ILE A 140 7.69 4.90 8.72
N ALA A 141 7.11 4.49 9.85
CA ALA A 141 6.77 3.09 10.10
C ALA A 141 5.77 2.57 9.05
N ALA A 142 4.71 3.33 8.75
CA ALA A 142 3.71 2.95 7.75
C ALA A 142 4.32 2.77 6.35
N ILE A 143 5.19 3.70 5.92
CA ILE A 143 5.92 3.62 4.65
C ILE A 143 6.83 2.38 4.61
N THR A 144 7.52 2.08 5.71
CA THR A 144 8.41 0.92 5.81
C THR A 144 7.63 -0.39 5.73
N VAL A 145 6.49 -0.46 6.42
CA VAL A 145 5.65 -1.66 6.46
C VAL A 145 5.04 -1.98 5.10
N ILE A 146 4.52 -0.98 4.38
CA ILE A 146 4.00 -1.24 3.02
C ILE A 146 5.12 -1.70 2.08
N ASN A 147 6.32 -1.14 2.21
CA ASN A 147 7.49 -1.57 1.47
C ASN A 147 7.82 -3.06 1.73
N ALA A 148 7.69 -3.52 2.97
CA ALA A 148 7.84 -4.94 3.31
C ALA A 148 6.73 -5.80 2.70
N TRP A 149 5.46 -5.37 2.77
CA TRP A 149 4.35 -6.07 2.11
C TRP A 149 4.52 -6.15 0.60
N ASN A 150 4.94 -5.07 -0.06
CA ASN A 150 5.19 -5.05 -1.50
C ASN A 150 6.25 -6.08 -1.91
N ARG A 151 7.32 -6.24 -1.12
CA ARG A 151 8.38 -7.23 -1.36
C ARG A 151 7.82 -8.66 -1.32
N PHE A 152 6.99 -8.98 -0.32
CA PHE A 152 6.30 -10.28 -0.29
C PHE A 152 5.32 -10.45 -1.46
N GLY A 153 4.50 -9.42 -1.73
CA GLY A 153 3.48 -9.45 -2.78
C GLY A 153 4.06 -9.74 -4.17
N VAL A 154 5.12 -9.02 -4.54
CA VAL A 154 5.80 -9.17 -5.83
C VAL A 154 6.60 -10.48 -5.89
N ALA A 155 7.40 -10.80 -4.86
CA ALA A 155 8.23 -12.00 -4.86
C ALA A 155 7.38 -13.29 -4.90
N ALA A 156 6.25 -13.31 -4.20
CA ALA A 156 5.32 -14.43 -4.18
C ALA A 156 4.28 -14.40 -5.31
N ARG A 157 4.29 -13.37 -6.18
CA ARG A 157 3.28 -13.16 -7.25
C ARG A 157 1.84 -13.31 -6.76
N LEU A 158 1.49 -12.65 -5.65
CA LEU A 158 0.13 -12.71 -5.13
C LEU A 158 -0.88 -12.20 -6.17
N THR A 159 -2.03 -12.85 -6.27
CA THR A 159 -3.06 -12.58 -7.29
C THR A 159 -4.00 -11.48 -6.81
N PRO A 160 -4.09 -10.33 -7.51
CA PRO A 160 -5.03 -9.24 -7.18
C PRO A 160 -6.48 -9.59 -7.55
N GLY A 161 -7.43 -8.76 -7.12
CA GLY A 161 -8.83 -8.77 -7.59
C GLY A 161 -9.81 -9.41 -6.62
N HIS A 162 -9.31 -10.29 -5.74
CA HIS A 162 -10.14 -11.13 -4.86
C HIS A 162 -10.31 -10.57 -3.44
N TYR A 163 -9.68 -9.45 -3.10
CA TYR A 163 -9.81 -8.81 -1.78
C TYR A 163 -11.11 -8.03 -1.64
N THR A 164 -11.75 -8.13 -0.46
CA THR A 164 -12.86 -7.29 -0.02
C THR A 164 -12.46 -6.50 1.24
N PRO A 165 -12.79 -5.21 1.36
CA PRO A 165 -12.50 -4.43 2.57
C PRO A 165 -12.96 -5.12 3.85
N GLY A 166 -12.02 -5.29 4.78
CA GLY A 166 -12.26 -5.95 6.08
C GLY A 166 -11.98 -7.46 6.11
N ASP A 167 -11.60 -8.08 4.98
CA ASP A 167 -11.20 -9.50 4.94
C ASP A 167 -9.98 -9.78 5.82
N ILE A 168 -9.05 -8.82 5.91
CA ILE A 168 -7.88 -8.89 6.78
C ILE A 168 -8.21 -8.16 8.08
N LYS A 169 -8.62 -8.94 9.09
CA LYS A 169 -8.80 -8.43 10.45
C LYS A 169 -7.42 -8.19 11.07
N HIS A 170 -7.13 -6.92 11.34
CA HIS A 170 -5.95 -6.48 12.07
C HIS A 170 -6.12 -6.64 13.58
#